data_AF-A0A9D2CMA6-F1
#
_entry.id   AF-A0A9D2CMA6-F1
#
_cell.length_a   1.000
_cell.length_b   1.000
_cell.length_c   1.000
_cell.angle_alpha   90.00
_cell.angle_beta   90.00
_cell.angle_gamma   90.00
#
_symmetry.space_group_name_H-M   'P 1'
#
loop_
_entity.id
_entity.type
_entity.pdbx_description
1 polymer ?
#
loop_
_entity_poly.entity_id
_entity_poly.type
_entity_poly.pdbx_seq_one_letter_code
_entity_poly.pdbx_strand_id
1 'polypeptide(L)' 'TEKIVGKSNTNAASDLGVAALNLKSGLQGSWLNVLINLSSIKNQDFIAEYKEKGTALLQEGSQLADDIYNEILKTI' A
#
# COMPACT_ATOMS: atom_id res chain seq x y z
N THR A 1 -7.30 10.03 1.36
CA THR A 1 -7.14 9.82 2.82
C THR A 1 -6.30 10.90 3.47
N GLU A 2 -5.26 11.45 2.81
CA GLU A 2 -4.47 12.60 3.32
C GLU A 2 -5.29 13.80 3.81
N LYS A 3 -6.44 14.10 3.19
CA LYS A 3 -7.25 15.29 3.53
C LYS A 3 -7.94 15.28 4.91
N ILE A 4 -7.89 14.18 5.66
CA ILE A 4 -8.66 14.02 6.92
C ILE A 4 -7.74 13.96 8.15
N VAL A 5 -6.44 13.70 7.96
CA VAL A 5 -5.46 13.65 9.06
C VAL A 5 -5.39 15.03 9.72
N GLY A 6 -5.74 15.10 11.01
CA GLY A 6 -5.80 16.35 11.79
C GLY A 6 -7.18 17.02 11.90
N LYS A 7 -8.23 16.52 11.23
CA LYS A 7 -9.62 17.00 11.37
C LYS A 7 -10.59 15.95 11.93
N SER A 8 -10.06 14.80 12.32
CA SER A 8 -10.79 13.63 12.78
C SER A 8 -11.01 13.68 14.30
N ASN A 9 -12.20 13.32 14.79
CA ASN A 9 -12.35 13.00 16.20
C ASN A 9 -11.58 11.70 16.52
N THR A 10 -11.32 11.43 17.80
CA THR A 10 -10.55 10.26 18.26
C THR A 10 -11.10 8.93 17.76
N ASN A 11 -12.41 8.83 17.49
CA ASN A 11 -13.04 7.61 16.98
C ASN A 11 -12.74 7.38 15.48
N ALA A 12 -12.62 8.44 14.69
CA ALA A 12 -12.27 8.32 13.27
C ALA A 12 -10.75 8.13 13.06
N ALA A 13 -9.92 8.32 14.10
CA ALA A 13 -8.50 7.99 14.06
C ALA A 13 -8.27 6.47 13.95
N SER A 14 -9.01 5.65 14.73
CA SER A 14 -8.91 4.19 14.62
C SER A 14 -9.38 3.67 13.26
N ASP A 15 -10.46 4.24 12.70
CA ASP A 15 -10.94 3.88 11.36
C ASP A 15 -9.90 4.18 10.27
N LEU A 16 -9.22 5.33 10.38
CA LEU A 16 -8.13 5.70 9.48
C LEU A 16 -6.92 4.75 9.61
N GLY A 17 -6.57 4.36 10.84
CA GLY A 17 -5.50 3.38 11.09
C GLY A 17 -5.82 2.02 10.46
N VAL A 18 -7.05 1.52 10.63
CA VAL A 18 -7.52 0.28 10.01
C VAL A 18 -7.51 0.39 8.48
N ALA A 19 -7.97 1.52 7.92
CA ALA A 19 -7.95 1.76 6.49
C ALA A 19 -6.52 1.75 5.91
N ALA A 20 -5.54 2.32 6.62
CA ALA A 20 -4.14 2.31 6.21
C ALA A 20 -3.57 0.88 6.17
N LEU A 21 -3.83 0.07 7.21
CA LEU A 21 -3.41 -1.33 7.24
C LEU A 21 -4.05 -2.15 6.12
N ASN A 22 -5.35 -1.96 5.85
CA ASN A 22 -6.06 -2.64 4.78
C ASN A 22 -5.51 -2.26 3.39
N LEU A 23 -5.17 -0.98 3.18
CA LEU A 23 -4.53 -0.52 1.95
C LEU A 23 -3.21 -1.26 1.71
N LYS A 24 -2.33 -1.30 2.72
CA LYS A 24 -1.03 -1.98 2.61
C LYS A 24 -1.18 -3.47 2.33
N SER A 25 -2.06 -4.14 3.07
CA SER A 25 -2.36 -5.56 2.86
C SER A 25 -2.90 -5.83 1.46
N GLY A 26 -3.84 -4.99 0.98
CA GLY A 26 -4.38 -5.10 -0.37
C GLY A 26 -3.33 -4.93 -1.48
N LEU A 27 -2.43 -3.95 -1.32
CA LEU A 27 -1.32 -3.73 -2.25
C LEU A 27 -0.36 -4.93 -2.30
N GLN A 28 0.08 -5.40 -1.13
CA GLN A 28 0.99 -6.54 -1.03
C GLN A 28 0.36 -7.83 -1.57
N GLY A 29 -0.91 -8.09 -1.23
CA GLY A 29 -1.66 -9.24 -1.74
C GLY A 29 -1.84 -9.20 -3.26
N SER A 30 -2.18 -8.02 -3.80
CA SER A 30 -2.31 -7.83 -5.24
C SER A 30 -0.98 -8.03 -5.96
N TRP A 31 0.13 -7.56 -5.37
CA TRP A 31 1.45 -7.75 -5.93
C TRP A 31 1.88 -9.22 -5.99
N LEU A 32 1.57 -10.01 -4.95
CA LEU A 32 1.81 -11.46 -4.97
C LEU A 32 1.10 -12.14 -6.15
N ASN A 33 -0.16 -11.79 -6.41
CA ASN A 33 -0.90 -12.32 -7.56
C ASN A 33 -0.24 -11.95 -8.90
N VAL A 34 0.26 -10.72 -9.02
CA VAL A 34 1.02 -10.29 -10.22
C VAL A 34 2.31 -11.09 -10.36
N LEU A 35 3.09 -11.25 -9.28
CA LEU A 35 4.32 -12.04 -9.30
C LEU A 35 4.10 -13.49 -9.72
N ILE A 36 3.02 -14.11 -9.23
CA ILE A 36 2.61 -15.47 -9.63
C ILE A 36 2.34 -15.52 -11.14
N ASN A 37 1.56 -14.57 -11.67
CA ASN A 37 1.30 -14.51 -13.11
C ASN A 37 2.58 -14.27 -13.93
N LEU A 38 3.44 -13.34 -13.49
CA LEU A 38 4.71 -13.04 -14.16
C LEU A 38 5.65 -14.26 -14.20
N SER A 39 5.62 -15.13 -13.18
CA SER A 39 6.46 -16.34 -13.13
C SER A 39 6.18 -17.34 -14.26
N SER A 40 4.99 -17.27 -14.86
CA SER A 40 4.57 -18.14 -15.98
C SER A 40 4.94 -17.59 -17.36
N ILE A 41 5.42 -16.34 -17.44
CA ILE A 41 5.71 -15.66 -18.70
C ILE A 41 7.15 -15.94 -19.14
N LYS A 42 7.40 -16.07 -20.45
CA LYS A 42 8.75 -16.31 -21.01
C LYS A 42 9.50 -15.02 -21.37
N ASN A 43 8.78 -13.98 -21.77
CA ASN A 43 9.35 -12.71 -22.19
C ASN A 43 10.01 -11.99 -21.01
N GLN A 44 11.35 -11.93 -21.02
CA GLN A 44 12.13 -11.35 -19.92
C GLN A 44 12.03 -9.83 -19.85
N ASP A 45 11.94 -9.13 -20.98
CA ASP A 45 11.80 -7.67 -21.00
C ASP A 45 10.46 -7.25 -20.40
N PHE A 46 9.39 -7.97 -20.74
CA PHE A 46 8.06 -7.77 -20.15
C PHE A 46 8.09 -8.01 -18.62
N ILE A 47 8.76 -9.06 -18.16
CA ILE A 47 8.89 -9.35 -16.73
C ILE A 47 9.66 -8.23 -16.03
N ALA A 48 10.76 -7.77 -16.61
CA ALA A 48 11.59 -6.72 -16.03
C ALA A 48 10.80 -5.40 -15.90
N GLU A 49 10.13 -4.99 -16.98
CA GLU A 49 9.31 -3.77 -17.01
C GLU A 49 8.21 -3.79 -15.95
N TYR A 50 7.45 -4.89 -15.86
CA TYR A 50 6.36 -5.01 -14.89
C TYR A 50 6.86 -5.19 -13.46
N LYS A 51 8.03 -5.81 -13.25
CA LYS A 51 8.68 -5.85 -11.94
C LYS A 51 9.09 -4.47 -11.46
N GLU A 52 9.68 -3.66 -12.33
CA GLU A 52 10.08 -2.29 -11.99
C GLU A 52 8.86 -1.45 -11.62
N LYS A 53 7.86 -1.38 -12.52
CA LYS A 53 6.63 -0.60 -12.31
C LYS A 53 5.86 -1.06 -11.08
N GLY A 54 5.68 -2.37 -10.93
CA GLY A 54 4.93 -2.95 -9.83
C GLY A 54 5.62 -2.77 -8.47
N THR A 55 6.95 -2.87 -8.43
CA THR A 55 7.72 -2.61 -7.21
C THR A 55 7.65 -1.13 -6.82
N ALA A 56 7.74 -0.21 -7.78
CA ALA A 56 7.60 1.22 -7.52
C ALA A 56 6.22 1.56 -6.91
N LEU A 57 5.13 1.06 -7.52
CA LEU A 57 3.77 1.25 -7.00
C LEU A 57 3.57 0.62 -5.61
N LEU A 58 4.11 -0.58 -5.39
CA LEU A 58 4.04 -1.24 -4.10
C LEU A 58 4.78 -0.43 -3.02
N GLN A 59 5.97 0.06 -3.34
CA GLN A 59 6.78 0.84 -2.41
C GLN A 59 6.08 2.16 -2.06
N GLU A 60 5.65 2.92 -3.06
CA GLU A 60 4.94 4.19 -2.86
C GLU A 60 3.68 4.00 -2.01
N GLY A 61 2.82 3.05 -2.38
CA GLY A 61 1.58 2.80 -1.66
C GLY A 61 1.77 2.22 -0.26
N SER A 62 2.81 1.39 -0.06
CA SER A 62 3.15 0.87 1.27
C SER A 62 3.70 1.97 2.18
N GLN A 63 4.55 2.84 1.66
CA GLN A 63 5.08 3.98 2.41
C GLN A 63 3.95 4.93 2.81
N LEU A 64 3.04 5.25 1.90
CA LEU A 64 1.87 6.09 2.21
C LEU A 64 1.01 5.48 3.32
N ALA A 65 0.76 4.17 3.26
CA ALA A 65 0.00 3.48 4.29
C ALA A 65 0.71 3.51 5.66
N ASP A 66 2.02 3.28 5.67
CA ASP A 66 2.82 3.34 6.89
C ASP A 66 2.85 4.76 7.49
N ASP A 67 2.99 5.78 6.66
CA ASP A 67 2.99 7.19 7.09
C ASP A 67 1.64 7.56 7.72
N ILE A 68 0.52 7.20 7.07
CA ILE A 68 -0.82 7.43 7.62
C ILE A 68 -0.98 6.71 8.97
N TYR A 69 -0.59 5.45 9.05
CA TYR A 69 -0.70 4.65 10.28
C TYR A 69 0.14 5.26 11.42
N ASN A 70 1.38 5.68 11.12
CA ASN A 70 2.27 6.31 12.08
C ASN A 70 1.75 7.67 12.55
N GLU A 71 1.16 8.48 11.67
CA GLU A 71 0.51 9.73 12.06
C GLU A 71 -0.67 9.47 13.01
N ILE A 72 -1.49 8.45 12.75
CA ILE A 72 -2.56 8.06 13.67
C ILE A 72 -2.01 7.61 15.03
N LEU A 73 -0.94 6.81 15.07
CA LEU A 73 -0.32 6.38 16.34
C LEU A 73 0.16 7.54 17.21
N LYS A 74 0.57 8.67 16.61
CA LYS A 74 0.96 9.88 17.36
C LYS A 74 -0.24 10.61 18.01
N THR A 75 -1.45 10.30 17.57
CA THR A 75 -2.70 10.94 18.04
C THR A 75 -3.45 10.14 19.10
N ILE A 76 -3.00 8.92 19.39
CA ILE A 76 -3.52 8.02 20.44
C ILE A 76 -2.64 8.15 21.67
#